data_AF-A0A1J1LN22-F1
#
_entry.id   AF-A0A1J1LN22-F1
#
_cell.length_a   1.000
_cell.length_b   1.000
_cell.length_c   1.000
_cell.angle_alpha   90.00
_cell.angle_beta   90.00
_cell.angle_gamma   90.00
#
_symmetry.space_group_name_H-M   'P 1'
#
loop_
_entity.id
_entity.type
_entity.pdbx_description
1 polymer ?
#
loop_
_entity_poly.entity_id
_entity_poly.type
_entity_poly.pdbx_seq_one_letter_code
_entity_poly.pdbx_strand_id
1 'polypeptide(L)'
;MKNLGWARWKQGRDSEALNILETAKELNPQRATAYCLIAQVKDERGDRLGALPFWKSCLNLAQPESPDDDSWIGLAQKRLSTTQISP
;
A
#
# COMPACT_ATOMS: atom_id res chain seq x y z
N MET A 1 7.93 10.71 0.87
CA MET A 1 7.11 11.12 2.05
C MET A 1 6.71 9.88 2.87
N LYS A 2 7.71 9.20 3.47
CA LYS A 2 7.57 7.86 4.10
C LYS A 2 7.19 7.91 5.60
N ASN A 3 7.09 9.11 6.18
CA ASN A 3 7.24 9.28 7.62
C ASN A 3 5.92 9.37 8.39
N LEU A 4 4.80 9.84 7.79
CA LEU A 4 3.57 10.03 8.55
C LEU A 4 2.76 8.74 8.71
N GLY A 5 2.54 8.00 7.62
CA GLY A 5 1.86 6.70 7.66
C GLY A 5 2.64 5.66 8.47
N TRP A 6 3.96 5.62 8.31
CA TRP A 6 4.84 4.67 9.01
C TRP A 6 5.01 5.00 10.51
N ALA A 7 5.02 6.29 10.89
CA ALA A 7 5.05 6.68 12.30
C ALA A 7 3.73 6.40 13.04
N ARG A 8 2.59 6.36 12.32
CA ARG A 8 1.28 6.00 12.90
C ARG A 8 1.13 4.47 13.05
N TRP A 9 1.67 3.69 12.11
CA TRP A 9 1.78 2.22 12.20
C TRP A 9 2.53 1.74 13.46
N LYS A 10 3.72 2.31 13.75
CA LYS A 10 4.52 1.97 14.96
C LYS A 10 3.81 2.23 16.30
N GLN A 11 2.70 2.95 16.32
CA GLN A 11 1.99 3.36 17.54
C GLN A 11 0.69 2.57 17.78
N GLY A 12 0.42 1.50 17.03
CA GLY A 12 -0.81 0.70 17.18
C GLY A 12 -2.07 1.43 16.71
N ARG A 13 -1.92 2.49 15.90
CA ARG A 13 -3.01 3.33 15.39
C ARG A 13 -3.33 2.99 13.94
N ASP A 14 -3.39 1.71 13.61
CA ASP A 14 -3.58 1.27 12.23
C ASP A 14 -4.92 1.72 11.64
N SER A 15 -5.98 1.74 12.45
CA SER A 15 -7.30 2.23 12.02
C SER A 15 -7.28 3.72 11.67
N GLU A 16 -6.52 4.51 12.43
CA GLU A 16 -6.34 5.95 12.21
C GLU A 16 -5.49 6.19 10.95
N ALA A 17 -4.44 5.39 10.75
CA ALA A 17 -3.62 5.41 9.56
C ALA A 17 -4.43 5.06 8.30
N LEU A 18 -5.26 4.01 8.36
CA LEU A 18 -6.15 3.65 7.25
C LEU A 18 -7.13 4.78 6.95
N ASN A 19 -7.75 5.41 7.95
CA ASN A 19 -8.68 6.52 7.71
C ASN A 19 -8.00 7.70 6.98
N ILE A 20 -6.79 8.08 7.41
CA ILE A 20 -6.01 9.14 6.75
C ILE A 20 -5.67 8.75 5.30
N LEU A 21 -5.31 7.50 5.07
CA LEU A 21 -4.93 7.03 3.74
C LEU A 21 -6.14 6.90 2.81
N GLU A 22 -7.32 6.54 3.34
CA GLU A 22 -8.57 6.54 2.60
C GLU A 22 -8.93 7.97 2.15
N THR A 23 -8.83 8.96 3.04
CA THR A 23 -8.99 10.37 2.65
C THR A 23 -7.94 10.79 1.60
N ALA A 24 -6.67 10.37 1.75
CA ALA A 24 -5.64 10.68 0.77
C ALA A 24 -5.94 10.08 -0.62
N LYS A 25 -6.52 8.87 -0.66
CA LYS A 25 -6.97 8.20 -1.87
C LYS A 25 -8.13 8.96 -2.54
N GLU A 26 -9.08 9.47 -1.75
CA GLU A 26 -10.18 10.29 -2.26
C GLU A 26 -9.71 11.63 -2.82
N LEU A 27 -8.75 12.27 -2.15
CA LEU A 27 -8.19 13.56 -2.57
C LEU A 27 -7.32 13.45 -3.83
N ASN A 28 -6.59 12.35 -4.01
CA ASN A 28 -5.81 12.09 -5.21
C ASN A 28 -5.87 10.62 -5.63
N PRO A 29 -6.91 10.23 -6.41
CA PRO A 29 -7.14 8.85 -6.82
C PRO A 29 -6.07 8.29 -7.77
N GLN A 30 -5.25 9.14 -8.39
CA GLN A 30 -4.21 8.69 -9.31
C GLN A 30 -2.86 8.50 -8.64
N ARG A 31 -2.74 8.77 -7.33
CA ARG A 31 -1.49 8.64 -6.61
C ARG A 31 -1.29 7.22 -6.10
N ALA A 32 -0.36 6.49 -6.71
CA ALA A 32 0.01 5.12 -6.34
C ALA A 32 0.28 4.97 -4.83
N THR A 33 1.02 5.92 -4.24
CA THR A 33 1.49 5.86 -2.85
C THR A 33 0.39 5.58 -1.83
N ALA A 34 -0.82 6.16 -2.00
CA ALA A 34 -1.92 5.95 -1.07
C ALA A 34 -2.39 4.49 -1.08
N TYR A 35 -2.55 3.92 -2.28
CA TYR A 35 -2.90 2.51 -2.45
C TYR A 35 -1.81 1.59 -1.90
N CYS A 36 -0.54 1.86 -2.18
CA CYS A 36 0.59 1.07 -1.69
C CYS A 36 0.65 1.03 -0.15
N LEU A 37 0.42 2.17 0.50
CA LEU A 37 0.44 2.28 1.96
C LEU A 37 -0.77 1.57 2.59
N ILE A 38 -1.97 1.67 2.02
CA ILE A 38 -3.13 0.90 2.50
C ILE A 38 -2.86 -0.59 2.39
N ALA A 39 -2.32 -1.03 1.25
CA ALA A 39 -1.97 -2.43 1.02
C ALA A 39 -0.97 -2.94 2.06
N GLN A 40 0.10 -2.16 2.32
CA GLN A 40 1.10 -2.50 3.32
C GLN A 40 0.50 -2.61 4.72
N VAL A 41 -0.31 -1.64 5.16
CA VAL A 41 -0.94 -1.66 6.49
C VAL A 41 -1.84 -2.90 6.64
N LYS A 42 -2.62 -3.24 5.61
CA LYS A 42 -3.46 -4.45 5.64
C LYS A 42 -2.65 -5.74 5.70
N ASP A 43 -1.60 -5.84 4.88
CA ASP A 43 -0.68 -6.99 4.87
C ASP A 43 0.01 -7.21 6.22
N GLU A 44 0.51 -6.13 6.82
CA GLU A 44 1.22 -6.17 8.11
C GLU A 44 0.29 -6.54 9.27
N ARG A 45 -1.01 -6.26 9.14
CA ARG A 45 -2.06 -6.72 10.06
C ARG A 45 -2.54 -8.15 9.82
N GLY A 46 -2.01 -8.82 8.80
CA GLY A 46 -2.42 -10.17 8.41
C GLY A 46 -3.65 -10.23 7.50
N ASP A 47 -4.27 -9.10 7.15
CA ASP A 47 -5.34 -9.01 6.15
C ASP A 47 -4.75 -9.05 4.73
N ARG A 48 -4.07 -10.16 4.42
CA ARG A 48 -3.35 -10.32 3.14
C ARG A 48 -4.30 -10.34 1.95
N LEU A 49 -5.46 -10.99 2.10
CA LEU A 49 -6.48 -11.03 1.05
C LEU A 49 -7.08 -9.64 0.79
N GLY A 50 -7.38 -8.88 1.86
CA GLY A 50 -7.86 -7.52 1.74
C GLY A 50 -6.81 -6.54 1.21
N ALA A 51 -5.51 -6.84 1.33
CA ALA A 51 -4.42 -6.03 0.77
C ALA A 51 -4.29 -6.16 -0.76
N LEU A 52 -4.65 -7.31 -1.35
CA LEU A 52 -4.46 -7.59 -2.78
C LEU A 52 -5.03 -6.53 -3.74
N PRO A 53 -6.29 -6.07 -3.61
CA PRO A 53 -6.80 -5.04 -4.52
C PRO A 53 -5.99 -3.75 -4.45
N PHE A 54 -5.50 -3.38 -3.27
CA PHE A 54 -4.68 -2.19 -3.09
C PHE A 54 -3.27 -2.38 -3.63
N TRP A 55 -2.68 -3.57 -3.53
CA TRP A 55 -1.42 -3.88 -4.21
C TRP A 55 -1.54 -3.83 -5.73
N LYS A 56 -2.66 -4.29 -6.30
CA LYS A 56 -2.93 -4.17 -7.73
C LYS A 56 -3.03 -2.71 -8.16
N SER A 57 -3.82 -1.89 -7.44
CA SER A 57 -3.94 -0.46 -7.73
C SER A 57 -2.61 0.28 -7.56
N CYS A 58 -1.85 -0.05 -6.52
CA CYS A 58 -0.50 0.47 -6.31
C CYS A 58 0.38 0.23 -7.55
N LEU A 59 0.44 -1.01 -8.05
CA LEU A 59 1.24 -1.35 -9.22
C LEU A 59 0.72 -0.69 -10.51
N ASN A 60 -0.59 -0.61 -10.69
CA ASN A 60 -1.21 -0.02 -11.89
C ASN A 60 -0.99 1.49 -11.99
N LEU A 61 -0.86 2.18 -10.85
CA LEU A 61 -0.71 3.64 -10.78
C LEU A 61 0.75 4.09 -10.58
N ALA A 62 1.63 3.19 -10.16
CA ALA A 62 3.04 3.49 -9.94
C ALA A 62 3.72 3.89 -11.25
N GLN A 63 4.60 4.89 -11.18
CA GLN A 63 5.39 5.35 -12.30
C GLN A 63 6.79 4.74 -12.21
N PRO A 64 7.21 3.83 -13.11
CA PRO A 64 8.53 3.21 -13.05
C PRO A 64 9.70 4.20 -13.15
N GLU A 65 9.49 5.36 -13.77
CA GLU A 65 10.50 6.43 -13.82
C GLU A 65 10.60 7.26 -12.52
N SER A 66 9.68 7.06 -11.57
CA SER A 66 9.67 7.74 -10.27
C SER A 66 10.47 6.92 -9.25
N PRO A 67 11.62 7.41 -8.77
CA PRO A 67 12.42 6.68 -7.76
C PRO A 67 11.67 6.44 -6.45
N ASP A 68 10.66 7.27 -6.16
CA ASP A 68 9.78 7.11 -5.00
C ASP A 68 8.87 5.88 -5.12
N ASP A 69 8.59 5.41 -6.34
CA ASP A 69 7.69 4.30 -6.64
C ASP A 69 8.41 2.97 -6.88
N ASP A 70 9.70 2.96 -7.22
CA ASP A 70 10.49 1.72 -7.45
C ASP A 70 10.37 0.71 -6.30
N SER A 71 10.47 1.21 -5.07
CA SER A 71 10.33 0.37 -3.87
C SER A 71 8.91 -0.22 -3.75
N TRP A 72 7.90 0.54 -4.14
CA TRP A 72 6.51 0.09 -4.11
C TRP A 72 6.22 -0.93 -5.19
N ILE A 73 6.75 -0.73 -6.39
CA ILE A 73 6.61 -1.67 -7.52
C ILE A 73 7.16 -3.05 -7.14
N GLY A 74 8.40 -3.10 -6.63
CA GLY A 74 9.02 -4.36 -6.25
C GLY A 74 8.28 -5.07 -5.11
N LEU A 75 7.80 -4.31 -4.11
CA LEU A 75 7.01 -4.87 -3.01
C LEU A 75 5.64 -5.39 -3.49
N ALA A 76 4.93 -4.62 -4.30
CA ALA A 76 3.63 -4.99 -4.85
C ALA A 76 3.72 -6.28 -5.67
N GLN A 77 4.70 -6.37 -6.57
CA GLN A 77 4.97 -7.57 -7.37
C GLN A 77 5.20 -8.79 -6.48
N LYS A 78 6.10 -8.67 -5.49
CA LYS A 78 6.39 -9.77 -4.55
C LYS A 78 5.12 -10.25 -3.83
N ARG A 79 4.28 -9.33 -3.35
CA ARG A 79 3.06 -9.67 -2.61
C ARG A 79 2.03 -10.36 -3.50
N LEU A 80 1.80 -9.84 -4.70
CA LEU A 80 0.87 -10.43 -5.66
C LEU A 80 1.32 -11.82 -6.13
N SER A 81 2.62 -12.01 -6.38
CA SER A 81 3.17 -13.31 -6.77
C SER A 81 3.12 -14.35 -5.64
N THR A 82 3.33 -13.94 -4.38
CA THR A 82 3.29 -14.87 -3.23
C THR A 82 1.87 -15.43 -3.01
N THR A 83 0.84 -14.65 -3.30
CA THR A 83 -0.56 -15.09 -3.15
C THR A 83 -1.03 -15.99 -4.31
N GLN A 84 -0.43 -15.89 -5.49
CA GLN A 84 -0.71 -16.79 -6.63
C GLN A 84 -0.16 -18.21 -6.46
N ILE A 85 0.72 -18.45 -5.47
CA ILE A 85 1.38 -19.74 -5.23
C ILE A 85 0.74 -20.51 -4.05
N SER A 86 -0.31 -19.97 -3.41
CA SER A 86 -1.03 -20.69 -2.36
C SER A 86 -2.14 -21.57 -2.99
N PRO A 87 -2.06 -22.91 -2.93
CA PRO A 87 -3.10 -23.82 -3.44
C PRO A 87 -4.39 -23.76 -2.63
#